data_AF-A0A1V5Z305-F1
#
_entry.id   AF-A0A1V5Z305-F1
#
_cell.length_a   1.000
_cell.length_b   1.000
_cell.length_c   1.000
_cell.angle_alpha   90.00
_cell.angle_beta   90.00
_cell.angle_gamma   90.00
#
_symmetry.space_group_name_H-M   'P 1'
#
loop_
_entity.id
_entity.type
_entity.pdbx_description
1 polymer ?
#
loop_
_entity_poly.entity_id
_entity_poly.type
_entity_poly.pdbx_seq_one_letter_code
_entity_poly.pdbx_strand_id
1 'polypeptide(L)'
;MIAGWNMFGFTGNTPASARDSMLSIRNTWTEVIGWDQASQRFETTIVNGGSNEQADTRILMPTRSYWVYVTESCTLASIGA
;
A
#
# COMPACT_ATOMS: atom_id res chain seq x y z
N MET A 1 3.92 4.12 -12.01
CA MET A 1 2.96 3.00 -11.97
C MET A 1 2.06 3.12 -13.18
N ILE A 2 1.69 1.97 -13.75
CA ILE A 2 0.70 1.89 -14.84
C ILE A 2 -0.63 1.41 -14.28
N ALA A 3 -1.74 1.63 -14.99
CA ALA A 3 -3.03 1.07 -14.59
C ALA A 3 -2.95 -0.45 -14.37
N GLY A 4 -3.52 -0.93 -13.26
CA GLY A 4 -3.47 -2.31 -12.82
C GLY A 4 -2.62 -2.53 -11.57
N TRP A 5 -2.20 -3.79 -11.37
CA TRP A 5 -1.38 -4.21 -10.23
C TRP A 5 0.07 -3.81 -10.40
N ASN A 6 0.61 -3.09 -9.41
CA ASN A 6 2.01 -2.72 -9.32
C ASN A 6 2.57 -3.18 -7.98
N MET A 7 3.81 -3.65 -7.98
CA MET A 7 4.51 -3.95 -6.75
C MET A 7 5.17 -2.68 -6.22
N PHE A 8 5.08 -2.45 -4.91
CA PHE A 8 5.77 -1.36 -4.26
C PHE A 8 6.26 -1.78 -2.88
N GLY A 9 7.24 -1.03 -2.40
CA GLY A 9 7.74 -1.07 -1.04
C GLY A 9 8.28 0.31 -0.71
N PHE A 10 8.45 0.60 0.57
CA PHE A 10 9.04 1.86 0.98
C PHE A 10 10.27 1.59 1.85
N THR A 11 11.28 2.42 1.63
CA THR A 11 12.55 2.42 2.34
C THR A 11 12.40 3.22 3.64
N GLY A 12 13.04 2.77 4.71
CA GLY A 12 12.99 3.43 6.02
C GLY A 12 12.76 2.43 7.14
N ASN A 13 12.71 2.90 8.38
CA ASN A 13 12.43 2.07 9.56
C ASN A 13 11.11 2.46 10.24
N THR A 14 10.39 3.43 9.68
CA THR A 14 9.18 4.00 10.29
C THR A 14 7.94 3.38 9.64
N PRO A 15 7.11 2.64 10.40
CA PRO A 15 5.82 2.18 9.92
C PRO A 15 4.90 3.37 9.64
N ALA A 16 4.13 3.30 8.56
CA ALA A 16 3.21 4.35 8.16
C ALA A 16 1.88 3.74 7.69
N SER A 17 0.78 4.48 7.83
CA SER A 17 -0.51 4.00 7.32
C SER A 17 -0.48 3.86 5.80
N ALA A 18 -1.31 2.98 5.22
CA ALA A 18 -1.43 2.88 3.77
C ALA A 18 -1.84 4.22 3.15
N ARG A 19 -2.76 4.94 3.80
CA ARG A 19 -3.20 6.29 3.41
C ARG A 19 -2.04 7.28 3.30
N ASP A 20 -1.22 7.36 4.33
CA ASP A 20 -0.05 8.27 4.34
C ASP A 20 1.01 7.76 3.37
N SER A 21 1.14 6.43 3.27
CA SER A 21 2.12 5.77 2.42
C SER A 21 1.86 5.94 0.92
N MET A 22 0.64 6.29 0.56
CA MET A 22 0.22 6.44 -0.83
C MET A 22 -0.47 7.78 -1.04
N LEU A 23 -0.15 8.78 -0.21
CA LEU A 23 -0.77 10.11 -0.26
C LEU A 23 -0.61 10.78 -1.64
N SER A 24 0.55 10.60 -2.27
CA SER A 24 0.83 11.14 -3.62
C SER A 24 -0.05 10.54 -4.72
N ILE A 25 -0.57 9.33 -4.52
CA ILE A 25 -1.42 8.62 -5.48
C ILE A 25 -2.84 8.40 -4.95
N ARG A 26 -3.24 9.11 -3.89
CA ARG A 26 -4.49 8.91 -3.14
C ARG A 26 -5.76 8.87 -4.00
N ASN A 27 -5.77 9.57 -5.13
CA ASN A 27 -6.94 9.62 -6.01
C ASN A 27 -6.94 8.51 -7.08
N THR A 28 -5.86 7.72 -7.16
CA THR A 28 -5.64 6.73 -8.23
C THR A 28 -5.50 5.29 -7.74
N TRP A 29 -5.10 5.06 -6.49
CA TRP A 29 -5.06 3.70 -5.94
C TRP A 29 -6.41 3.30 -5.33
N THR A 30 -6.75 2.01 -5.41
CA THR A 30 -8.01 1.48 -4.85
C THR A 30 -7.77 0.45 -3.77
N GLU A 31 -6.82 -0.46 -4.00
CA GLU A 31 -6.63 -1.64 -3.16
C GLU A 31 -5.14 -1.94 -2.99
N VAL A 32 -4.77 -2.40 -1.79
CA VAL A 32 -3.42 -2.79 -1.43
C VAL A 32 -3.45 -4.12 -0.71
N ILE A 33 -2.55 -5.04 -1.08
CA ILE A 33 -2.44 -6.36 -0.48
C ILE A 33 -0.99 -6.60 -0.08
N GLY A 34 -0.79 -6.92 1.20
CA GLY A 34 0.49 -7.34 1.75
C GLY A 34 0.68 -8.84 1.67
N TRP A 35 1.93 -9.28 1.58
CA TRP A 35 2.29 -10.69 1.74
C TRP A 35 2.96 -10.90 3.10
N ASP A 36 2.37 -11.74 3.93
CA ASP A 36 2.97 -12.15 5.19
C ASP A 36 3.89 -13.36 4.98
N GLN A 37 5.19 -13.10 5.05
CA GLN A 37 6.22 -14.12 4.85
C GLN A 37 6.23 -15.19 5.96
N ALA A 38 5.80 -14.84 7.17
CA ALA A 38 5.80 -15.77 8.31
C ALA A 38 4.74 -16.86 8.16
N SER A 39 3.52 -16.46 7.75
CA SER A 39 2.41 -17.39 7.53
C SER A 39 2.29 -17.90 6.09
N GLN A 40 3.07 -17.32 5.15
CA GLN A 40 2.96 -17.56 3.71
C GLN A 40 1.55 -17.34 3.15
N ARG A 41 0.90 -16.24 3.56
CA ARG A 41 -0.46 -15.88 3.15
C ARG A 41 -0.55 -14.41 2.80
N PHE A 42 -1.52 -14.09 1.94
CA PHE A 42 -1.93 -12.71 1.72
C PHE A 42 -2.59 -12.16 2.98
N GLU A 43 -2.17 -10.95 3.36
CA GLU A 43 -2.82 -10.18 4.41
C GLU A 43 -4.19 -9.69 3.91
N THR A 44 -5.08 -9.32 4.84
CA THR A 44 -6.35 -8.70 4.48
C THR A 44 -6.12 -7.47 3.59
N THR A 45 -6.86 -7.38 2.49
CA THR A 45 -6.80 -6.25 1.56
C THR A 45 -7.15 -4.95 2.26
N ILE A 46 -6.34 -3.92 2.02
CA ILE A 46 -6.58 -2.55 2.44
C ILE A 46 -7.25 -1.83 1.26
N VAL A 47 -8.38 -1.18 1.51
CA VAL A 47 -9.15 -0.45 0.49
C VAL A 47 -9.04 1.04 0.78
N ASN A 48 -8.84 1.85 -0.26
CA ASN A 48 -8.79 3.30 -0.16
C ASN A 48 -10.13 3.85 0.34
N GLY A 49 -10.13 4.54 1.48
CA GLY A 49 -11.37 4.95 2.16
C GLY A 49 -12.20 3.79 2.74
N GLY A 50 -11.62 2.59 2.83
CA GLY A 50 -12.24 1.42 3.46
C GLY A 50 -12.41 1.60 4.98
N SER A 51 -13.12 0.66 5.59
CA SER A 51 -13.39 0.64 7.03
C SER A 51 -13.03 -0.71 7.66
N ASN A 52 -12.97 -0.75 8.99
CA ASN A 52 -12.67 -1.94 9.78
C ASN A 52 -11.36 -2.62 9.36
N GLU A 53 -11.38 -3.93 9.08
CA GLU A 53 -10.21 -4.73 8.70
C GLU A 53 -9.61 -4.33 7.34
N GLN A 54 -10.37 -3.58 6.54
CA GLN A 54 -9.98 -3.10 5.22
C GLN A 54 -9.65 -1.60 5.22
N ALA A 55 -9.55 -0.97 6.40
CA ALA A 55 -9.28 0.46 6.50
C ALA A 55 -7.92 0.87 5.96
N ASP A 56 -7.87 1.99 5.24
CA ASP A 56 -6.65 2.62 4.71
C ASP A 56 -5.74 3.22 5.81
N THR A 57 -6.22 3.27 7.06
CA THR A 57 -5.43 3.62 8.24
C THR A 57 -4.53 2.48 8.72
N ARG A 58 -4.66 1.28 8.15
CA ARG A 58 -3.81 0.14 8.49
C ARG A 58 -2.35 0.42 8.18
N ILE A 59 -1.48 -0.01 9.10
CA ILE A 59 -0.05 0.23 9.04
C ILE A 59 0.60 -0.72 8.05
N LEU A 60 1.35 -0.14 7.12
CA LEU A 60 2.32 -0.85 6.30
C LEU A 60 3.66 -0.87 7.04
N MET A 61 4.35 -2.00 6.95
CA MET A 61 5.65 -2.21 7.58
C MET A 61 6.75 -1.96 6.55
N PRO A 62 7.81 -1.23 6.91
CA PRO A 62 8.99 -1.11 6.07
C PRO A 62 9.60 -2.50 5.81
N THR A 63 10.36 -2.63 4.72
CA THR A 63 11.02 -3.88 4.27
C THR A 63 10.07 -5.00 3.80
N ARG A 64 8.75 -4.81 3.86
CA ARG A 64 7.77 -5.70 3.25
C ARG A 64 7.44 -5.30 1.81
N SER A 65 7.07 -6.28 1.01
CA SER A 65 6.58 -6.06 -0.36
C SER A 65 5.06 -6.04 -0.37
N TYR A 66 4.51 -5.04 -1.05
CA TYR A 66 3.07 -4.83 -1.19
C TYR A 66 2.69 -4.75 -2.66
N TRP A 67 1.46 -5.16 -2.96
CA TRP A 67 0.84 -4.96 -4.27
C TRP A 67 -0.23 -3.89 -4.15
N VAL A 68 -0.18 -2.90 -5.04
CA VAL A 68 -1.20 -1.84 -5.14
C VAL A 68 -1.87 -1.91 -6.50
N TYR A 69 -3.19 -1.82 -6.51
CA TYR A 69 -3.96 -1.61 -7.72
C TYR A 69 -4.18 -0.11 -7.92
N VAL A 70 -3.81 0.40 -9.09
CA VAL A 70 -4.09 1.78 -9.50
C VAL A 70 -4.97 1.80 -10.74
N THR A 71 -5.91 2.74 -10.81
CA THR A 71 -6.86 2.86 -11.92
C THR A 71 -6.26 3.55 -13.14
N GLU A 72 -5.23 4.38 -12.92
CA GLU A 72 -4.61 5.22 -13.95
C GLU A 72 -3.10 5.28 -13.74
N SER A 73 -2.37 5.71 -14.77
CA SER A 73 -0.92 5.90 -14.68
C SER A 73 -0.57 7.03 -13.72
N CYS A 74 0.21 6.71 -12.68
CA CYS A 74 0.56 7.65 -11.62
C CYS A 74 2.00 7.47 -11.15
N THR A 75 2.53 8.44 -10.41
CA THR A 75 3.88 8.38 -9.83
C THR A 75 3.77 8.36 -8.31
N LEU A 76 4.16 7.23 -7.70
CA LEU A 76 4.29 7.13 -6.25
C LEU A 76 5.56 7.87 -5.83
N ALA A 77 5.41 8.94 -5.05
CA ALA A 77 6.53 9.63 -4.43
C ALA A 77 7.15 8.75 -3.33
N SER A 78 8.48 8.79 -3.22
CA SER A 78 9.18 8.15 -2.10
C SER A 78 8.76 8.79 -0.79
N ILE A 79 8.56 7.95 0.21
CA ILE A 79 8.30 8.41 1.57
C ILE A 79 9.62 8.24 2.29
N GLY A 80 10.34 9.35 2.39
CA GLY A 80 11.55 9.41 3.20
C GLY A 80 11.16 9.59 4.64
N ALA A 81 11.52 8.62 5.48
CA ALA A 81 11.73 8.83 6.91
C ALA A 81 13.15 8.37 7.24
#